data_AF-A0A958LJY3-F1
#
_entry.id   AF-A0A958LJY3-F1
#
_cell.length_a   1.000
_cell.length_b   1.000
_cell.length_c   1.000
_cell.angle_alpha   90.00
_cell.angle_beta   90.00
_cell.angle_gamma   90.00
#
_symmetry.space_group_name_H-M   'P 1'
#
loop_
_entity.id
_entity.type
_entity.pdbx_description
1 polymer ?
#
loop_
_entity_poly.entity_id
_entity_poly.type
_entity_poly.pdbx_seq_one_letter_code
_entity_poly.pdbx_strand_id
1 'polypeptide(L)'
;MFAAGFILHALIYGLDQTQRILPPWVLRIGVSLGVLIYAGVGVAGMLLGGAYLDYNVLDSHDPVHGQHLGILLVELGVGITVASVMVTIFYSFAGRGR
;
A
#
# COMPACT_ATOMS: atom_id res chain seq x y z
N MET A 1 7.57 2.36 8.59
CA MET A 1 7.69 1.44 9.75
C MET A 1 7.58 -0.02 9.33
N PHE A 2 6.50 -0.44 8.68
CA PHE A 2 6.30 -1.85 8.25
C PHE A 2 7.46 -2.44 7.45
N ALA A 3 7.90 -1.76 6.39
CA ALA A 3 9.06 -2.22 5.60
C ALA A 3 10.33 -2.37 6.44
N ALA A 4 10.63 -1.38 7.28
CA ALA A 4 11.80 -1.44 8.17
C ALA A 4 11.73 -2.63 9.14
N GLY A 5 10.54 -2.98 9.64
CA GLY A 5 10.34 -4.16 10.47
C GLY A 5 10.68 -5.47 9.75
N PHE A 6 10.20 -5.64 8.51
CA PHE A 6 10.54 -6.82 7.71
C PHE A 6 12.01 -6.87 7.27
N ILE A 7 12.59 -5.71 6.95
CA ILE A 7 14.02 -5.60 6.63
C ILE A 7 14.86 -5.98 7.85
N LEU A 8 14.54 -5.46 9.04
CA LEU A 8 15.23 -5.81 10.28
C LEU A 8 15.09 -7.31 10.59
N HIS A 9 13.90 -7.87 10.42
CA HIS A 9 13.67 -9.31 10.57
C HIS A 9 14.59 -10.11 9.63
N ALA A 10 14.75 -9.69 8.38
CA ALA A 10 15.65 -10.35 7.44
C ALA A 10 17.13 -10.20 7.79
N LEU A 11 17.53 -9.08 8.40
CA LEU A 11 18.89 -8.89 8.90
C LEU A 11 19.21 -9.77 10.12
N ILE A 12 18.22 -10.06 10.97
CA ILE A 12 18.40 -10.86 12.19
C ILE A 12 18.26 -12.36 11.91
N TYR A 13 17.22 -12.77 11.19
CA TYR A 13 16.85 -14.19 10.99
C TYR A 13 17.18 -14.71 9.58
N GLY A 14 17.69 -13.84 8.71
CA GLY A 14 18.04 -14.18 7.34
C GLY A 14 16.90 -13.97 6.33
N LEU A 15 17.30 -13.88 5.06
CA LEU A 15 16.39 -13.61 3.94
C LEU A 15 15.40 -14.76 3.71
N ASP A 16 15.87 -16.01 3.75
CA ASP A 16 15.03 -17.19 3.47
C ASP A 16 13.87 -17.34 4.48
N GLN A 17 14.11 -17.05 5.76
CA GLN A 17 13.06 -17.09 6.79
C GLN A 17 12.04 -15.98 6.59
N THR A 18 12.50 -14.77 6.28
CA THR A 18 11.60 -13.63 6.03
C THR A 18 10.75 -13.86 4.78
N GLN A 19 11.32 -14.44 3.73
CA GLN A 19 10.57 -14.80 2.51
C GLN A 19 9.50 -15.87 2.74
N ARG A 20 9.63 -16.71 3.78
CA ARG A 20 8.55 -17.66 4.15
C ARG A 20 7.36 -16.95 4.80
N ILE A 21 7.62 -15.90 5.57
CA ILE A 21 6.58 -15.10 6.24
C ILE A 21 5.94 -14.12 5.25
N LEU A 22 6.77 -13.45 4.46
CA LEU A 22 6.37 -12.45 3.48
C LEU A 22 6.99 -12.78 2.12
N PRO A 23 6.34 -13.68 1.35
CA PRO A 23 6.88 -14.14 0.09
C PRO A 23 6.79 -13.08 -1.01
N PRO A 24 7.67 -13.13 -2.04
CA PRO A 24 7.72 -12.13 -3.10
C PRO A 24 6.39 -11.90 -3.83
N TRP A 25 5.55 -12.94 -3.96
CA TRP A 25 4.25 -12.82 -4.61
C TRP A 25 3.27 -11.95 -3.80
N VAL A 26 3.29 -12.03 -2.46
CA VAL A 26 2.47 -11.18 -1.58
C VAL A 26 2.88 -9.72 -1.72
N LEU A 27 4.20 -9.47 -1.73
CA LEU A 27 4.74 -8.13 -1.97
C LEU A 27 4.28 -7.59 -3.32
N ARG A 28 4.33 -8.41 -4.38
CA ARG A 28 3.90 -8.01 -5.72
C ARG A 28 2.41 -7.65 -5.77
N ILE A 29 1.57 -8.43 -5.11
CA ILE A 29 0.14 -8.10 -4.95
C ILE A 29 -0.01 -6.80 -4.16
N GLY A 30 0.71 -6.62 -3.06
CA GLY A 30 0.68 -5.41 -2.24
C GLY A 30 1.03 -4.15 -3.03
N VAL A 31 2.05 -4.20 -3.88
CA VAL A 31 2.40 -3.09 -4.80
C VAL A 31 1.23 -2.73 -5.70
N SER A 32 0.62 -3.71 -6.37
CA SER A 32 -0.52 -3.43 -7.26
C SER A 32 -1.78 -3.00 -6.50
N LEU A 33 -2.06 -3.62 -5.35
CA LEU A 33 -3.27 -3.41 -4.57
C LEU A 33 -3.34 -1.98 -4.04
N GLY A 34 -2.23 -1.46 -3.51
CA GLY A 34 -2.22 -0.10 -2.98
C GLY A 34 -2.43 0.96 -4.06
N VAL A 35 -1.88 0.75 -5.27
CA VAL A 35 -2.14 1.60 -6.44
C VAL A 35 -3.61 1.49 -6.88
N LEU A 36 -4.18 0.28 -6.88
CA LEU A 36 -5.59 0.08 -7.21
C LEU A 36 -6.52 0.75 -6.18
N ILE A 37 -6.18 0.76 -4.89
CA ILE A 37 -6.95 1.48 -3.87
C ILE A 37 -6.90 2.99 -4.15
N TYR A 38 -5.71 3.55 -4.38
CA TYR A 38 -5.56 4.97 -4.70
C TYR A 38 -6.37 5.37 -5.95
N ALA A 39 -6.21 4.63 -7.03
CA ALA A 39 -6.94 4.87 -8.28
C ALA A 39 -8.44 4.65 -8.11
N GLY A 40 -8.85 3.61 -7.38
CA GLY A 40 -10.24 3.27 -7.11
C GLY A 40 -10.97 4.34 -6.33
N VAL A 41 -10.35 4.92 -5.28
CA VAL A 41 -10.93 6.04 -4.53
C VAL A 41 -11.13 7.25 -5.42
N GLY A 42 -10.14 7.59 -6.25
CA GLY A 42 -10.25 8.73 -7.16
C GLY A 42 -11.31 8.53 -8.24
N VAL A 43 -11.41 7.32 -8.82
CA VAL A 43 -12.47 6.96 -9.78
C VAL A 43 -13.85 6.96 -9.12
N ALA A 44 -13.98 6.47 -7.89
CA ALA A 44 -15.22 6.51 -7.14
C ALA A 44 -15.71 7.96 -6.94
N GLY A 45 -14.82 8.89 -6.61
CA GLY A 45 -15.16 10.32 -6.53
C GLY A 45 -15.70 10.88 -7.86
N MET A 46 -15.08 10.53 -8.99
CA MET A 46 -15.56 10.95 -10.32
C MET A 46 -16.92 10.35 -10.66
N LEU A 47 -17.17 9.08 -10.31
CA LEU A 47 -18.47 8.42 -10.53
C LEU A 47 -19.60 9.04 -9.70
N LEU A 48 -19.27 9.63 -8.56
CA LEU A 48 -20.20 10.35 -7.68
C LEU A 48 -20.38 11.83 -8.08
N GLY A 49 -19.79 12.26 -9.20
CA GLY A 49 -19.94 13.61 -9.75
C GLY A 49 -18.93 14.65 -9.23
N GLY A 50 -17.95 14.23 -8.44
CA GLY A 50 -16.84 15.07 -7.98
C GLY A 50 -15.65 15.06 -8.92
N ALA A 51 -14.61 15.83 -8.57
CA ALA A 51 -13.31 15.73 -9.24
C ALA A 51 -12.56 14.44 -8.80
N TYR A 52 -11.46 14.10 -9.49
CA TYR A 52 -10.59 13.00 -9.05
C TYR A 52 -10.04 13.28 -7.65
N LEU A 53 -10.25 12.34 -6.72
CA LEU A 53 -9.94 12.46 -5.28
C LEU A 53 -10.73 13.57 -4.55
N ASP A 54 -11.89 13.96 -5.08
CA ASP A 54 -12.84 14.73 -4.31
C ASP A 54 -13.51 13.82 -3.27
N TYR A 55 -13.05 13.91 -2.03
CA TYR A 55 -13.56 13.06 -0.95
C TYR A 55 -14.90 13.57 -0.39
N ASN A 56 -15.32 14.80 -0.70
CA ASN A 56 -16.59 15.34 -0.20
C ASN A 56 -17.79 14.55 -0.74
N VAL A 57 -17.65 13.96 -1.92
CA VAL A 57 -18.73 13.21 -2.57
C VAL A 57 -18.79 11.75 -2.16
N LEU A 58 -17.81 11.24 -1.39
CA LEU A 58 -17.77 9.85 -0.94
C LEU A 58 -18.84 9.52 0.10
N ASP A 59 -19.31 10.52 0.84
CA ASP A 59 -20.48 10.39 1.72
C ASP A 59 -21.47 11.50 1.39
N SER A 60 -22.66 11.10 0.93
CA SER A 60 -23.73 12.01 0.55
C SER A 60 -24.39 12.72 1.74
N HIS A 61 -24.20 12.21 2.96
CA HIS A 61 -24.88 12.72 4.16
C HIS A 61 -23.99 13.68 4.97
N ASP A 62 -22.68 13.45 4.99
CA ASP A 62 -21.72 14.31 5.68
C ASP A 62 -20.38 14.39 4.92
N PRO A 63 -20.08 15.52 4.26
CA PRO A 63 -18.83 15.72 3.54
C PRO A 63 -17.58 15.53 4.41
N VAL A 64 -17.65 15.79 5.72
CA VAL A 64 -16.53 15.61 6.64
C VAL A 64 -16.20 14.12 6.81
N HIS A 65 -17.22 13.26 6.89
CA HIS A 65 -17.03 11.80 6.93
C HIS A 65 -16.43 11.28 5.62
N GLY A 66 -16.90 11.79 4.48
CA GLY A 66 -16.33 11.49 3.17
C GLY A 66 -14.83 11.82 3.08
N GLN A 67 -14.42 13.00 3.60
CA GLN A 67 -13.03 13.42 3.70
C GLN A 67 -12.18 12.46 4.54
N HIS A 68 -12.64 12.12 5.75
CA HIS A 68 -11.92 11.19 6.61
C HIS A 68 -11.74 9.82 5.97
N LEU A 69 -12.78 9.28 5.35
CA LEU A 69 -12.74 8.00 4.67
C LEU A 69 -11.79 8.02 3.46
N GLY A 70 -11.89 9.04 2.61
CA GLY A 70 -11.05 9.19 1.43
C GLY A 70 -9.56 9.29 1.77
N ILE A 71 -9.23 10.14 2.75
CA ILE A 71 -7.85 10.29 3.24
C ILE A 71 -7.32 8.97 3.80
N LEU A 72 -8.09 8.29 4.65
CA LEU A 72 -7.68 7.02 5.27
C LEU A 72 -7.43 5.94 4.21
N LEU A 73 -8.31 5.81 3.21
CA LEU A 73 -8.15 4.82 2.14
C LEU A 73 -6.91 5.11 1.28
N VAL A 74 -6.67 6.37 0.95
CA VAL A 74 -5.48 6.78 0.18
C VAL A 74 -4.21 6.57 1.00
N GLU A 75 -4.19 6.98 2.26
CA GLU A 75 -3.05 6.76 3.16
C GLU A 75 -2.75 5.27 3.31
N LEU A 76 -3.78 4.43 3.46
CA LEU A 76 -3.65 2.97 3.50
C LEU A 76 -3.06 2.44 2.19
N GLY A 77 -3.60 2.83 1.04
CA GLY A 77 -3.13 2.39 -0.27
C GLY A 77 -1.68 2.77 -0.55
N VAL A 78 -1.32 4.03 -0.27
CA VAL A 78 0.06 4.52 -0.39
C VAL A 78 0.97 3.80 0.60
N GLY A 79 0.54 3.60 1.85
CA GLY A 79 1.28 2.89 2.88
C GLY A 79 1.60 1.44 2.50
N ILE A 80 0.62 0.70 1.98
CA ILE A 80 0.79 -0.68 1.48
C ILE A 80 1.78 -0.71 0.31
N THR A 81 1.62 0.20 -0.65
CA THR A 81 2.49 0.26 -1.85
C THR A 81 3.92 0.54 -1.44
N VAL A 82 4.16 1.60 -0.67
CA VAL A 82 5.50 2.01 -0.23
C VAL A 82 6.15 0.90 0.60
N ALA A 83 5.41 0.30 1.54
CA ALA A 83 5.94 -0.80 2.33
C ALA A 83 6.35 -2.00 1.45
N SER A 84 5.49 -2.39 0.51
CA SER A 84 5.73 -3.54 -0.37
C SER A 84 6.90 -3.31 -1.34
N VAL A 85 6.98 -2.11 -1.93
CA VAL A 85 8.08 -1.72 -2.83
C VAL A 85 9.41 -1.74 -2.08
N MET A 86 9.47 -1.14 -0.89
CA MET A 86 10.71 -1.08 -0.12
C MET A 86 11.25 -2.46 0.24
N VAL A 87 10.39 -3.40 0.67
CA VAL A 87 10.81 -4.78 0.94
C VAL A 87 11.21 -5.50 -0.34
N THR A 88 10.50 -5.29 -1.45
CA THR A 88 10.83 -5.89 -2.76
C THR A 88 12.22 -5.44 -3.25
N ILE A 89 12.53 -4.14 -3.11
CA ILE A 89 13.85 -3.58 -3.42
C ILE A 89 14.91 -4.26 -2.54
N PHE A 90 14.67 -4.33 -1.23
CA PHE A 90 15.61 -4.98 -0.30
C PHE A 90 15.86 -6.45 -0.68
N TYR A 91 14.81 -7.25 -0.94
CA TYR A 91 14.96 -8.63 -1.38
C TYR A 91 15.77 -8.75 -2.68
N SER A 92 15.57 -7.83 -3.62
CA SER A 92 16.27 -7.82 -4.90
C SER A 92 17.78 -7.55 -4.76
N PHE A 93 18.19 -6.80 -3.74
CA PHE A 93 19.60 -6.56 -3.42
C PHE A 93 20.19 -7.65 -2.54
N ALA A 94 19.50 -8.01 -1.46
CA ALA A 94 19.96 -9.02 -0.50
C ALA A 94 20.04 -10.43 -1.12
N GLY A 95 19.21 -10.71 -2.12
CA GLY A 95 19.25 -11.97 -2.87
C GLY A 95 20.31 -12.03 -3.98
N ARG A 96 20.96 -10.92 -4.35
CA ARG A 96 21.84 -10.81 -5.54
C ARG A 96 23.25 -11.41 -5.36
N GLY A 97 23.40 -12.41 -4.51
CA GLY A 97 24.67 -13.10 -4.25
C GLY A 97 24.51 -14.58 -3.94
N ARG A 98 23.36 -15.14 -4.30
CA ARG A 98 23.00 -16.56 -4.16
C ARG A 98 22.86 -17.20 -5.52
#